data_AF-A0A3M6G6L6-F1
#
_entry.id   AF-A0A3M6G6L6-F1
#
_cell.length_a   1.000
_cell.length_b   1.000
_cell.length_c   1.000
_cell.angle_alpha   90.00
_cell.angle_beta   90.00
_cell.angle_gamma   90.00
#
_symmetry.space_group_name_H-M   'P 1'
#
loop_
_entity.id
_entity.type
_entity.pdbx_description
1 polymer ?
#
loop_
_entity_poly.entity_id
_entity_poly.type
_entity_poly.pdbx_seq_one_letter_code
_entity_poly.pdbx_strand_id
1 'polypeptide(L)' 'MRLRLIAVGSRMPKWVEEGWHEYAKRMPSELALELVEIPLNTRGKNADVAR' A
#
# COMPACT_ATOMS: atom_id res chain seq x y z
N MET A 1 19.03 -2.56 5.65
CA MET A 1 18.39 -2.48 4.31
C MET A 1 16.98 -1.91 4.46
N ARG A 2 16.35 -1.36 3.42
CA ARG A 2 14.95 -0.89 3.48
C ARG A 2 14.12 -1.55 2.40
N LEU A 3 13.02 -2.18 2.79
CA LEU A 3 12.07 -2.82 1.89
C LEU A 3 10.85 -1.91 1.74
N ARG A 4 10.60 -1.44 0.52
CA ARG A 4 9.47 -0.54 0.23
C ARG A 4 8.47 -1.29 -0.63
N LEU A 5 7.25 -1.42 -0.14
CA LEU A 5 6.10 -1.93 -0.88
C LEU A 5 5.33 -0.75 -1.45
N ILE A 6 5.42 -0.57 -2.77
CA ILE A 6 4.70 0.50 -3.48
C ILE A 6 3.48 -0.15 -4.14
N ALA A 7 2.29 0.14 -3.61
CA ALA A 7 1.04 -0.47 -4.05
C ALA A 7 0.00 0.57 -4.40
N VAL A 8 -0.79 0.30 -5.45
CA VAL A 8 -1.90 1.15 -5.85
C VAL A 8 -3.16 0.64 -5.15
N GLY A 9 -3.77 1.48 -4.32
CA GLY A 9 -4.90 1.09 -3.51
C GLY A 9 -5.31 2.18 -2.53
N SER A 10 -6.60 2.26 -2.27
CA SER A 10 -7.16 3.14 -1.24
C SER A 10 -8.24 2.37 -0.52
N ARG A 11 -8.25 2.40 0.83
CA ARG A 11 -9.18 1.65 1.69
C ARG A 11 -9.06 0.14 1.53
N MET A 12 -7.99 -0.43 2.09
CA MET A 12 -7.87 -1.88 2.18
C MET A 12 -8.96 -2.46 3.10
N PRO A 13 -9.45 -3.68 2.85
CA PRO A 13 -10.32 -4.35 3.81
C PRO A 13 -9.63 -4.49 5.16
N LYS A 14 -10.39 -4.36 6.25
CA LYS A 14 -9.86 -4.41 7.62
C LYS A 14 -8.98 -5.63 7.90
N TRP A 15 -9.35 -6.81 7.41
CA TRP A 15 -8.57 -8.03 7.59
C TRP A 15 -7.18 -7.98 6.91
N VAL A 16 -7.04 -7.21 5.82
CA VAL A 16 -5.75 -7.00 5.14
C VAL A 16 -4.86 -6.07 5.95
N GLU A 17 -5.41 -4.97 6.46
CA GLU A 17 -4.67 -4.02 7.29
C GLU A 17 -4.15 -4.70 8.56
N GLU A 18 -5.00 -5.47 9.22
CA GLU A 18 -4.64 -6.25 10.41
C GLU A 18 -3.51 -7.25 10.10
N GLY A 19 -3.64 -8.02 9.02
CA GLY A 19 -2.60 -8.96 8.59
C GLY A 19 -1.27 -8.28 8.21
N TRP A 20 -1.34 -7.14 7.53
CA TRP A 20 -0.16 -6.34 7.20
C TRP A 20 0.57 -5.86 8.46
N HIS A 21 -0.16 -5.27 9.42
CA HIS A 21 0.43 -4.77 10.65
C HIS A 21 1.04 -5.89 11.50
N GLU A 22 0.40 -7.05 11.54
CA GLU A 22 0.95 -8.21 12.25
C GLU A 22 2.23 -8.73 11.58
N TYR A 23 2.24 -8.81 10.25
CA TYR A 23 3.42 -9.26 9.50
C TYR A 23 4.58 -8.26 9.59
N ALA A 24 4.30 -6.96 9.42
CA ALA A 24 5.31 -5.91 9.49
C ALA A 24 6.02 -5.85 10.85
N LYS A 25 5.30 -6.13 11.95
CA LYS A 25 5.88 -6.20 13.31
C LYS A 25 6.83 -7.37 13.50
N ARG A 26 6.71 -8.44 12.71
CA ARG A 26 7.56 -9.64 12.80
C ARG A 26 8.89 -9.47 12.07
N MET A 27 9.05 -8.42 11.26
CA MET A 27 10.28 -8.17 10.52
C MET A 27 11.39 -7.65 11.44
N PRO A 28 12.65 -8.08 11.21
CA PRO A 28 13.79 -7.56 11.95
C PRO A 28 14.05 -6.10 11.57
N SER A 29 14.65 -5.33 12.48
CA SER A 29 14.89 -3.88 12.31
C SER A 29 15.79 -3.55 11.11
N GLU A 30 16.65 -4.49 10.70
CA GLU A 30 17.50 -4.39 9.51
C GLU A 30 16.73 -4.53 8.18
N LEU A 31 15.48 -5.02 8.21
CA LEU A 31 14.60 -5.27 7.07
C LEU A 31 13.20 -4.69 7.30
N ALA A 32 13.15 -3.46 7.81
CA ALA A 32 11.88 -2.76 8.02
C ALA A 32 11.08 -2.64 6.71
N LEU A 33 9.79 -2.99 6.80
CA LEU A 33 8.81 -2.86 5.72
C LEU A 33 8.16 -1.48 5.76
N GLU A 34 8.26 -0.75 4.66
CA GLU A 34 7.61 0.53 4.44
C GLU A 34 6.52 0.37 3.37
N LEU A 35 5.27 0.68 3.71
CA LEU A 35 4.16 0.70 2.75
C LEU A 35 3.99 2.11 2.18
N VAL A 36 3.97 2.21 0.85
CA VAL A 36 3.67 3.43 0.10
C VAL A 36 2.42 3.16 -0.73
N GLU A 37 1.29 3.72 -0.28
CA GLU A 37 0.03 3.62 -0.99
C GLU A 37 -0.09 4.75 -2.01
N ILE A 38 -0.36 4.38 -3.26
CA ILE A 38 -0.64 5.32 -4.35
C ILE A 38 -2.16 5.35 -4.56
N PRO A 39 -2.80 6.52 -4.40
CA PRO A 39 -4.24 6.64 -4.57
C PRO A 39 -4.64 6.32 -6.01
N LEU A 40 -5.70 5.54 -6.17
CA LEU A 40 -6.33 5.29 -7.47
C LEU A 40 -7.02 6.55 -7.95
N ASN A 41 -6.74 6.96 -9.18
CA ASN A 41 -7.56 7.95 -9.85
C ASN A 41 -8.96 7.35 -10.12
N THR A 42 -10.01 8.17 -10.06
CA THR A 42 -11.39 7.71 -10.24
C THR A 42 -11.58 7.19 -11.66
N ARG A 43 -11.90 5.90 -11.81
CA ARG A 43 -12.26 5.30 -13.09
C ARG A 43 -13.71 5.64 -13.44
N GLY A 44 -13.94 6.89 -13.86
CA GLY A 44 -15.23 7.36 -14.41
C GLY A 44 -15.21 7.37 -15.95
N LYS A 45 -16.40 7.41 -16.58
CA LYS A 45 -16.57 7.43 -18.05
C LYS A 45 -15.81 8.57 -18.76
N ASN A 46 -15.44 9.63 -18.03
CA ASN A 46 -14.67 10.78 -18.50
C ASN A 46 -13.46 11.07 -17.57
N ALA A 47 -12.76 10.05 -17.09
CA ALA A 47 -11.54 10.27 -16.32
C ALA A 47 -10.49 10.94 -17.23
N ASP A 48 -10.20 12.21 -16.97
CA ASP A 48 -9.18 12.96 -17.70
C ASP A 48 -7.81 12.40 -17.31
N VAL A 49 -7.31 11.49 -18.15
CA VAL A 49 -5.97 10.94 -18.05
C VAL A 49 -5.05 11.94 -18.76
N ALA A 50 -4.53 12.92 -18.02
CA ALA A 50 -3.41 13.71 -18.49
C ALA A 50 -2.26 12.75 -18.83
N ARG A 51 -1.88 12.73 -20.11
CA ARG A 51 -0.95 11.77 -20.71
C ARG A 51 0.48 12.26 -20.64
#